data_AF-A0A961PPM4-F1
#
_entry.id   AF-A0A961PPM4-F1
#
_cell.length_a   1.000
_cell.length_b   1.000
_cell.length_c   1.000
_cell.angle_alpha   90.00
_cell.angle_beta   90.00
_cell.angle_gamma   90.00
#
_symmetry.space_group_name_H-M   'P 1'
#
loop_
_entity.id
_entity.type
_entity.pdbx_description
1 polymer ?
#
loop_
_entity_poly.entity_id
_entity_poly.type
_entity_poly.pdbx_seq_one_letter_code
_entity_poly.pdbx_strand_id
1 'polypeptide(L)'
;MNKTLTPMRPVAGLLLAALAVLAPPVLARTMVAPDASAPDWQVDCGSDDTCRASRTVKNTQNDQRIATLTVIFNREKAEQGLSVAVPLGVAVDAGVRLIFAGRTRDMGVKVCYPDGCLALDGLDVDEFRDLMKARAV
;
A
#
# COMPACT_ATOMS: atom_id res chain seq x y z
N MET A 1 -30.39 -80.50 -18.61
CA MET A 1 -30.78 -81.29 -17.43
C MET A 1 -29.67 -81.21 -16.39
N ASN A 2 -30.07 -81.21 -15.12
CA ASN A 2 -29.32 -81.39 -13.88
C ASN A 2 -28.82 -80.16 -13.10
N LYS A 3 -29.60 -79.91 -12.04
CA LYS A 3 -29.43 -79.08 -10.86
C LYS A 3 -28.23 -79.53 -10.00
N THR A 4 -27.62 -78.62 -9.24
CA THR A 4 -27.37 -78.83 -7.80
C THR A 4 -27.13 -77.51 -7.06
N LEU A 5 -27.63 -77.44 -5.82
CA LEU A 5 -27.79 -76.29 -4.93
C LEU A 5 -26.81 -76.34 -3.73
N THR A 6 -26.50 -75.15 -3.18
CA THR A 6 -26.12 -74.81 -1.77
C THR A 6 -24.76 -75.33 -1.23
N PRO A 7 -24.12 -74.75 -0.16
CA PRO A 7 -24.60 -73.92 0.98
C PRO A 7 -23.78 -72.61 1.27
N MET A 8 -24.30 -71.53 1.86
CA MET A 8 -24.61 -71.18 3.27
C MET A 8 -23.42 -70.72 4.17
N ARG A 9 -23.29 -69.38 4.30
CA ARG A 9 -22.89 -68.53 5.48
C ARG A 9 -21.47 -68.73 6.08
N PRO A 10 -20.90 -67.88 6.98
CA PRO A 10 -21.48 -66.76 7.74
C PRO A 10 -20.55 -65.52 8.04
N VAL A 11 -21.09 -64.56 8.83
CA VAL A 11 -20.44 -63.75 9.91
C VAL A 11 -19.29 -62.81 9.51
N ALA A 12 -19.57 -61.50 9.40
CA ALA A 12 -19.28 -60.49 10.43
C ALA A 12 -17.78 -60.35 10.78
N GLY A 13 -17.17 -59.32 10.20
CA GLY A 13 -15.85 -58.83 10.59
C GLY A 13 -15.90 -57.31 10.69
N LEU A 14 -16.00 -56.83 11.94
CA LEU A 14 -15.74 -55.45 12.34
C LEU A 14 -14.49 -54.91 11.62
N LEU A 15 -14.60 -53.75 10.98
CA LEU A 15 -13.46 -52.87 10.73
C LEU A 15 -13.96 -51.42 10.84
N LEU A 16 -14.23 -51.01 12.08
CA LEU A 16 -14.08 -49.61 12.50
C LEU A 16 -12.58 -49.32 12.51
N ALA A 17 -12.03 -48.98 11.34
CA ALA A 17 -10.70 -48.38 11.26
C ALA A 17 -10.88 -46.86 11.38
N ALA A 18 -10.46 -46.36 12.53
CA ALA A 18 -10.43 -44.95 12.88
C ALA A 18 -9.81 -44.09 11.76
N LEU A 19 -10.62 -43.23 11.15
CA LEU A 19 -10.13 -42.05 10.45
C LEU A 19 -9.58 -41.10 11.53
N ALA A 20 -8.33 -41.33 11.93
CA ALA A 20 -7.53 -40.31 12.59
C ALA A 20 -7.33 -39.17 11.58
N VAL A 21 -8.14 -38.13 11.73
CA VAL A 21 -8.04 -36.87 11.01
C VAL A 21 -6.67 -36.27 11.30
N LEU A 22 -5.71 -36.53 10.43
CA LEU A 22 -4.46 -35.77 10.29
C LEU A 22 -4.84 -34.39 9.75
N ALA A 23 -5.37 -33.53 10.62
CA ALA A 23 -5.50 -32.12 10.32
C ALA A 23 -4.08 -31.55 10.25
N PRO A 24 -3.62 -31.05 9.09
CA PRO A 24 -2.35 -30.34 9.04
C PRO A 24 -2.42 -29.14 9.97
N PRO A 25 -1.34 -28.80 10.69
CA PRO A 25 -1.28 -27.60 11.49
C PRO A 25 -1.48 -26.42 10.54
N VAL A 26 -2.68 -25.84 10.58
CA VAL A 26 -2.95 -24.56 9.93
C VAL A 26 -2.07 -23.57 10.68
N LEU A 27 -0.91 -23.26 10.09
CA LEU A 27 -0.10 -22.12 10.46
C LEU A 27 -1.00 -20.91 10.30
N ALA A 28 -1.61 -20.49 11.41
CA ALA A 28 -2.31 -19.24 11.52
C ALA A 28 -1.29 -18.15 11.20
N ARG A 29 -1.25 -17.73 9.94
CA ARG A 29 -0.62 -16.48 9.55
C ARG A 29 -1.39 -15.43 10.33
N THR A 30 -0.79 -14.93 11.40
CA THR A 30 -1.15 -13.64 11.98
C THR A 30 -1.00 -12.63 10.84
N MET A 31 -2.10 -12.42 10.11
CA MET A 31 -2.27 -11.22 9.33
C MET A 31 -2.20 -10.11 10.36
N VAL A 32 -1.02 -9.51 10.50
CA VAL A 32 -0.89 -8.21 11.13
C VAL A 32 -1.83 -7.33 10.32
N ALA A 33 -3.01 -7.05 10.88
CA ALA A 33 -3.92 -6.09 10.32
C ALA A 33 -3.09 -4.82 10.09
N PRO A 34 -3.13 -4.22 8.89
CA PRO A 34 -2.42 -2.97 8.65
C PRO A 34 -2.75 -2.05 9.80
N ASP A 35 -1.73 -1.65 10.55
CA ASP A 35 -1.88 -0.73 11.65
C ASP A 35 -2.67 0.46 11.10
N ALA A 36 -3.74 0.88 11.80
CA ALA A 36 -4.67 1.92 11.38
C ALA A 36 -4.03 3.33 11.41
N SER A 37 -2.82 3.43 10.87
CA SER A 37 -1.95 4.58 10.93
C SER A 37 -1.97 5.28 9.57
N ALA A 38 -2.75 6.36 9.53
CA ALA A 38 -2.93 7.31 8.42
C ALA A 38 -3.82 6.84 7.25
N PRO A 39 -5.16 6.85 7.40
CA PRO A 39 -6.12 6.36 6.39
C PRO A 39 -6.05 7.04 5.01
N ASP A 40 -5.33 8.16 4.89
CA ASP A 40 -5.27 8.95 3.65
C ASP A 40 -4.02 8.70 2.80
N TRP A 41 -3.03 7.98 3.33
CA TRP A 41 -1.78 7.71 2.59
C TRP A 41 -1.86 6.36 1.88
N GLN A 42 -1.55 6.36 0.59
CA GLN A 42 -1.41 5.16 -0.22
C GLN A 42 0.07 4.84 -0.37
N VAL A 43 0.47 3.64 0.05
CA VAL A 43 1.85 3.16 -0.04
C VAL A 43 1.96 2.12 -1.14
N ASP A 44 2.90 2.33 -2.05
CA ASP A 44 3.24 1.41 -3.13
C ASP A 44 4.76 1.17 -3.13
N CYS A 45 5.17 -0.09 -2.95
CA CYS A 45 6.57 -0.48 -2.97
C CYS A 45 6.83 -1.34 -4.20
N GLY A 46 7.62 -0.82 -5.12
CA GLY A 46 8.07 -1.54 -6.30
C GLY A 46 9.08 -2.64 -5.94
N SER A 47 9.42 -3.45 -6.94
CA SER A 47 10.45 -4.49 -6.82
C SER A 47 11.89 -3.93 -6.85
N ASP A 48 12.05 -2.63 -7.07
CA ASP A 48 13.31 -1.90 -7.28
C ASP A 48 13.79 -1.16 -6.02
N ASP A 49 13.45 -1.69 -4.84
CA ASP A 49 13.75 -1.10 -3.53
C ASP A 49 13.27 0.35 -3.35
N THR A 50 12.34 0.78 -4.22
CA THR A 50 11.72 2.09 -4.19
C THR A 50 10.30 1.97 -3.66
N CYS A 51 10.04 2.62 -2.53
CA CYS A 51 8.70 2.80 -1.99
C CYS A 51 8.21 4.22 -2.24
N ARG A 52 6.92 4.36 -2.50
CA ARG A 52 6.23 5.64 -2.67
C ARG A 52 5.09 5.69 -1.68
N ALA A 53 5.04 6.73 -0.87
CA ALA A 53 3.87 7.06 -0.07
C ALA A 53 3.24 8.31 -0.69
N SER A 54 1.97 8.24 -1.06
CA SER A 54 1.25 9.35 -1.68
C SER A 54 -0.02 9.71 -0.94
N ARG A 55 -0.36 11.00 -0.94
CA ARG A 55 -1.61 11.51 -0.39
C ARG A 55 -2.19 12.53 -1.35
N THR A 56 -3.48 12.37 -1.66
CA THR A 56 -4.22 13.35 -2.45
C THR A 56 -4.85 14.38 -1.53
N VAL A 57 -4.54 15.65 -1.75
CA VAL A 57 -5.17 16.79 -1.09
C VAL A 57 -6.34 17.24 -1.95
N LYS A 58 -7.53 17.28 -1.35
CA LYS A 58 -8.77 17.67 -2.02
C LYS A 58 -9.36 18.91 -1.37
N ASN A 59 -10.09 19.68 -2.16
CA ASN A 59 -10.92 20.76 -1.67
C ASN A 59 -12.12 20.17 -0.92
N THR A 60 -12.34 20.63 0.31
CA THR A 60 -13.38 20.11 1.22
C THR A 60 -14.80 20.44 0.77
N GLN A 61 -14.98 21.45 -0.09
CA GLN A 61 -16.30 21.91 -0.54
C GLN A 61 -16.82 21.14 -1.75
N ASN A 62 -15.93 20.74 -2.67
CA ASN A 62 -16.31 20.16 -3.97
C ASN A 62 -15.58 18.85 -4.32
N ASP A 63 -14.79 18.29 -3.40
CA ASP A 63 -13.97 17.08 -3.58
C ASP A 63 -12.96 17.15 -4.75
N GLN A 64 -12.68 18.35 -5.28
CA GLN A 64 -11.73 18.55 -6.37
C GLN A 64 -10.30 18.35 -5.86
N ARG A 65 -9.49 17.59 -6.60
CA ARG A 65 -8.06 17.45 -6.32
C ARG A 65 -7.35 18.80 -6.43
N ILE A 66 -6.68 19.22 -5.36
CA ILE A 66 -5.82 20.41 -5.30
C ILE A 66 -4.37 20.02 -5.60
N ALA A 67 -3.89 18.93 -5.01
CA ALA A 67 -2.54 18.42 -5.21
C ALA A 67 -2.45 16.94 -4.86
N THR A 68 -1.42 16.27 -5.35
CA THR A 68 -0.97 14.96 -4.85
C THR A 68 0.45 15.11 -4.35
N LEU A 69 0.64 14.85 -3.07
CA LEU A 69 1.94 14.80 -2.43
C LEU A 69 2.46 13.36 -2.51
N THR A 70 3.69 13.16 -2.96
CA THR A 70 4.34 11.85 -2.98
C THR A 70 5.71 11.96 -2.35
N VAL A 71 5.99 11.10 -1.39
CA VAL A 71 7.31 10.89 -0.82
C VAL A 71 7.88 9.60 -1.40
N ILE A 72 9.07 9.68 -1.93
CA ILE A 72 9.78 8.58 -2.58
C ILE A 72 10.92 8.16 -1.66
N PHE A 73 11.05 6.86 -1.41
CA PHE A 73 12.07 6.26 -0.57
C PHE A 73 12.85 5.26 -1.39
N ASN A 74 14.15 5.48 -1.59
CA ASN A 74 15.02 4.45 -2.12
C ASN A 74 15.81 3.81 -0.97
N ARG A 75 15.54 2.54 -0.68
CA ARG A 75 16.12 1.85 0.48
C ARG A 75 17.63 1.62 0.35
N GLU A 76 18.13 1.44 -0.87
CA GLU A 76 19.56 1.20 -1.12
C GLU A 76 20.39 2.48 -1.01
N LYS A 77 19.89 3.59 -1.58
CA LYS A 77 20.64 4.85 -1.67
C LYS A 77 20.47 5.76 -0.46
N ALA A 78 19.54 5.43 0.45
CA ALA A 78 19.13 6.30 1.54
C ALA A 78 18.69 7.71 1.07
N GLU A 79 18.27 7.82 -0.19
CA GLU A 79 17.75 9.06 -0.79
C GLU A 79 16.24 9.13 -0.56
N GLN A 80 15.78 10.28 -0.07
CA GLN A 80 14.35 10.61 -0.01
C GLN A 80 14.04 11.69 -1.04
N GLY A 81 12.99 11.47 -1.81
CA GLY A 81 12.46 12.43 -2.77
C GLY A 81 11.11 12.96 -2.33
N LEU A 82 10.84 14.22 -2.66
CA LEU A 82 9.54 14.84 -2.50
C LEU A 82 9.04 15.28 -3.87
N SER A 83 7.82 14.88 -4.22
CA SER A 83 7.15 15.40 -5.40
C SER A 83 5.77 15.92 -5.06
N VAL A 84 5.39 17.06 -5.65
CA VAL A 84 4.04 17.61 -5.59
C VAL A 84 3.51 17.70 -7.00
N ALA A 85 2.45 16.95 -7.28
CA ALA A 85 1.69 17.07 -8.52
C ALA A 85 0.50 17.99 -8.31
N VAL A 86 0.33 18.99 -9.16
CA VAL A 86 -0.79 19.95 -9.14
C VAL A 86 -1.55 19.89 -10.47
N PRO A 87 -2.86 20.20 -10.50
CA PRO A 87 -3.62 20.28 -11.74
C PRO A 87 -3.03 21.28 -12.75
N LEU A 88 -3.42 21.12 -14.01
CA LEU A 88 -3.13 22.12 -15.05
C LEU A 88 -3.79 23.47 -14.72
N GLY A 89 -3.21 24.54 -15.28
CA GLY A 89 -3.68 25.92 -15.06
C GLY A 89 -2.99 26.66 -13.92
N VAL A 90 -2.05 26.03 -13.21
CA VAL A 90 -1.16 26.71 -12.26
C VAL A 90 -0.10 27.55 -12.99
N ALA A 91 0.33 28.65 -12.38
CA ALA A 91 1.43 29.45 -12.89
C ALA A 91 2.77 28.72 -12.64
N VAL A 92 3.37 28.19 -13.71
CA VAL A 92 4.62 27.42 -13.66
C VAL A 92 5.76 28.22 -13.00
N ASP A 93 5.90 29.50 -13.35
CA ASP A 93 6.96 30.37 -12.84
C ASP A 93 6.83 30.66 -11.34
N ALA A 94 5.63 30.55 -10.78
CA ALA A 94 5.40 30.74 -9.34
C ALA A 94 5.79 29.49 -8.52
N GLY A 95 5.84 28.32 -9.13
CA GLY A 95 6.14 27.06 -8.46
C GLY A 95 5.07 26.62 -7.45
N VAL A 96 5.49 25.81 -6.49
CA VAL A 96 4.67 25.27 -5.41
C VAL A 96 5.33 25.59 -4.08
N ARG A 97 4.57 26.19 -3.16
CA ARG A 97 5.01 26.40 -1.77
C ARG A 97 4.40 25.34 -0.86
N LEU A 98 5.24 24.54 -0.23
CA LEU A 98 4.84 23.58 0.79
C LEU A 98 5.16 24.14 2.18
N ILE A 99 4.20 24.09 3.10
CA ILE A 99 4.37 24.51 4.49
C ILE A 99 4.08 23.32 5.38
N PHE A 100 5.06 22.91 6.20
CA PHE A 100 4.93 21.76 7.09
C PHE A 100 5.81 21.93 8.32
N ALA A 101 5.30 21.59 9.51
CA ALA A 101 6.03 21.69 10.77
C ALA A 101 6.72 23.06 11.02
N GLY A 102 6.11 24.16 10.55
CA GLY A 102 6.69 25.51 10.65
C GLY A 102 7.78 25.83 9.62
N ARG A 103 8.13 24.90 8.74
CA ARG A 103 9.05 25.10 7.60
C ARG A 103 8.27 25.52 6.36
N THR A 104 8.91 26.31 5.52
CA THR A 104 8.43 26.67 4.19
C THR A 104 9.42 26.17 3.16
N ARG A 105 8.93 25.49 2.12
CA ARG A 105 9.72 25.01 0.99
C ARG A 105 9.10 25.49 -0.31
N ASP A 106 9.89 26.19 -1.11
CA ASP A 106 9.51 26.63 -2.44
C ASP A 106 10.10 25.68 -3.48
N MET A 107 9.22 24.98 -4.21
CA MET A 107 9.58 23.98 -5.21
C MET A 107 9.20 24.49 -6.60
N GLY A 108 10.19 24.61 -7.49
CA GLY A 108 9.93 24.95 -8.89
C GLY A 108 9.24 23.78 -9.61
N VAL A 109 8.22 24.08 -10.43
CA VAL A 109 7.64 23.10 -11.36
C VAL A 109 8.70 22.70 -12.39
N LYS A 110 8.90 21.40 -12.59
CA LYS A 110 9.93 20.85 -13.48
C LYS A 110 9.37 20.36 -14.81
N VAL A 111 8.19 19.74 -14.78
CA VAL A 111 7.57 19.12 -15.94
C VAL A 111 6.05 19.15 -15.81
N CYS A 112 5.34 19.28 -16.93
CA CYS A 112 3.88 19.11 -16.97
C CYS A 112 3.52 17.96 -17.92
N TYR A 113 2.62 17.12 -17.44
CA TYR A 113 1.99 16.00 -18.13
C TYR A 113 0.50 16.34 -18.37
N PRO A 114 -0.21 15.56 -19.22
CA PRO A 114 -1.65 15.77 -19.44
C PRO A 114 -2.51 15.74 -18.16
N ASP A 115 -2.04 15.08 -17.10
CA ASP A 115 -2.73 14.96 -15.82
C ASP A 115 -2.29 15.99 -14.76
N GLY A 116 -1.31 16.86 -15.05
CA GLY A 116 -0.88 17.92 -14.14
C GLY A 116 0.58 18.33 -14.29
N CYS A 117 0.99 19.31 -13.48
CA CYS A 117 2.36 19.77 -13.37
C CYS A 117 3.03 19.19 -12.12
N LEU A 118 4.31 18.83 -12.24
CA LEU A 118 5.07 18.17 -11.21
C LEU A 118 6.23 19.05 -10.75
N ALA A 119 6.27 19.32 -9.45
CA ALA A 119 7.41 19.88 -8.75
C ALA A 119 8.15 18.76 -8.03
N LEU A 120 9.48 18.70 -8.17
CA LEU A 120 10.34 17.65 -7.64
C LEU A 120 11.50 18.28 -6.90
N ASP A 121 11.82 17.74 -5.73
CA ASP A 121 12.98 18.14 -4.94
C ASP A 121 13.46 16.97 -4.06
N GLY A 122 14.72 17.02 -3.62
CA GLY A 122 15.24 16.07 -2.64
C GLY A 122 14.71 16.38 -1.23
N LEU A 123 14.65 15.41 -0.33
CA LEU A 123 14.22 15.65 1.05
C LEU A 123 15.34 15.16 1.97
N ASP A 124 15.82 16.01 2.87
CA ASP A 124 16.80 15.54 3.86
C ASP A 124 16.12 14.71 4.96
N VAL A 125 16.93 14.02 5.78
CA VAL A 125 16.43 13.11 6.82
C VAL A 125 15.63 13.83 7.90
N ASP A 126 16.00 15.07 8.25
CA ASP A 126 15.33 15.84 9.30
C ASP A 126 14.02 16.44 8.77
N GLU A 127 14.02 16.97 7.56
CA GLU A 127 12.82 17.43 6.85
C GLU A 127 11.84 16.28 6.64
N PHE A 128 12.33 15.11 6.26
CA PHE A 128 11.51 13.92 6.12
C PHE A 128 10.84 13.55 7.44
N ARG A 129 11.61 13.54 8.53
CA ARG A 129 11.07 13.27 9.87
C ARG A 129 10.01 14.30 10.28
N ASP A 130 10.21 15.57 9.94
CA ASP A 130 9.25 16.64 10.22
C ASP A 130 7.98 16.51 9.36
N LEU A 131 8.11 16.15 8.08
CA LEU A 131 6.99 15.89 7.18
C LEU A 131 6.12 14.73 7.68
N MET A 132 6.74 13.65 8.17
CA MET A 132 6.02 12.49 8.70
C MET A 132 5.24 12.78 9.99
N LYS A 133 5.61 13.83 10.73
CA LYS A 133 4.88 14.30 11.91
C LYS A 133 3.82 15.34 11.57
N ALA A 134 3.94 16.00 10.42
CA ALA A 134 3.02 17.04 10.01
C ALA A 134 1.63 16.47 9.76
N ARG A 135 0.62 17.15 10.29
CA ARG A 135 -0.79 16.91 9.94
C ARG A 135 -1.24 18.03 9.01
N ALA A 136 -1.98 17.66 7.96
CA ALA A 136 -2.74 18.67 7.22
C ALA A 136 -3.79 19.24 8.17
N VAL A 137 -3.80 20.56 8.32
CA VAL A 137 -4.78 21.30 9.10
C VAL A 137 -5.92 21.71 8.19
#